data_AF-A0A1M6Q8V5-F1
#
_entry.id   AF-A0A1M6Q8V5-F1
#
_cell.length_a   1.000
_cell.length_b   1.000
_cell.length_c   1.000
_cell.angle_alpha   90.00
_cell.angle_beta   90.00
_cell.angle_gamma   90.00
#
_symmetry.space_group_name_H-M   'P 1'
#
loop_
_entity.id
_entity.type
_entity.pdbx_description
1 polymer ?
#
loop_
_entity_poly.entity_id
_entity_poly.type
_entity_poly.pdbx_seq_one_letter_code
_entity_poly.pdbx_strand_id
1 'polypeptide(L)'
;MSNGQSLEISGYSTLLTTAAIWDRRLSKEEKAQLVIRAHRKMVDRGAAAPVAMHDLMREAEERSYLDLRRPQHVRPDTTLYKKMKREHLDRFFADGEMLISTLSVYRSIEKAPIEDGAEGQFLAIAEGASRTFMLEATTGAHAFIYCMTNDPNSAFDGYDATLVIKDNRGFMNALHTALRDQLRNEHGISIDKVMLRRCHYQFTRAVIGDLNPAAFRHPDNPGKISLWSRSAELVHNGQFVIKHKKYEQDSEYRIIFICNAEPPPRLLICCPEARRFCSVST
;
A
#
# COMPACT_ATOMS: atom_id res chain seq x y z
N MET A 1 -26.16 21.35 16.66
CA MET A 1 -24.79 21.35 17.21
C MET A 1 -24.19 19.99 16.89
N SER A 2 -23.43 19.90 15.79
CA SER A 2 -22.77 18.66 15.38
C SER A 2 -21.36 18.64 15.96
N ASN A 3 -21.12 17.75 16.92
CA ASN A 3 -19.78 17.48 17.45
C ASN A 3 -18.94 16.87 16.32
N GLY A 4 -18.16 17.70 15.64
CA GLY A 4 -17.13 17.26 14.72
C GLY A 4 -15.98 16.69 15.54
N GLN A 5 -15.99 15.37 15.76
CA GLN A 5 -14.80 14.67 16.23
C GLN A 5 -13.75 14.74 15.11
N SER A 6 -12.70 15.53 15.35
CA SER A 6 -11.47 15.46 14.57
C SER A 6 -10.84 14.09 14.82
N LEU A 7 -10.86 13.23 13.82
CA LEU A 7 -9.98 12.07 13.77
C LEU A 7 -8.53 12.58 13.67
N GLU A 8 -7.83 12.61 14.80
CA GLU A 8 -6.38 12.73 14.81
C GLU A 8 -5.78 11.43 14.25
N ILE A 9 -5.49 11.42 12.96
CA ILE A 9 -4.73 10.36 12.31
C ILE A 9 -3.24 10.69 12.52
N SER A 10 -2.65 10.12 13.58
CA SER A 10 -1.21 10.13 13.80
C SER A 10 -0.53 9.18 12.80
N GLY A 11 0.38 9.67 11.94
CA GLY A 11 1.14 8.73 11.11
C GLY A 11 2.11 9.25 10.04
N TYR A 12 2.20 10.56 9.78
CA TYR A 12 3.14 11.09 8.77
C TYR A 12 4.34 11.76 9.46
N SER A 13 5.53 11.16 9.36
CA SER A 13 6.68 11.57 10.15
C SER A 13 7.62 12.59 9.49
N THR A 14 7.51 12.94 8.20
CA THR A 14 8.29 14.05 7.62
C THR A 14 7.63 14.60 6.35
N LEU A 15 7.34 15.90 6.30
CA LEU A 15 6.77 16.59 5.14
C LEU A 15 7.85 17.40 4.42
N LEU A 16 8.53 16.80 3.44
CA LEU A 16 9.27 17.56 2.42
C LEU A 16 8.29 17.98 1.33
N THR A 17 7.79 19.22 1.40
CA THR A 17 6.93 19.79 0.35
C THR A 17 7.78 20.62 -0.59
N THR A 18 8.03 20.11 -1.80
CA THR A 18 8.61 20.91 -2.88
C THR A 18 7.54 21.14 -3.94
N ALA A 19 7.30 22.41 -4.28
CA ALA A 19 6.42 22.78 -5.39
C ALA A 19 7.27 23.10 -6.62
N ALA A 20 6.98 22.47 -7.74
CA ALA A 20 7.64 22.75 -9.02
C ALA A 20 6.61 23.23 -10.06
N ILE A 21 7.03 24.20 -10.88
CA ILE A 21 6.28 24.66 -12.06
C ILE A 21 6.90 23.94 -13.26
N TRP A 22 6.11 23.14 -13.96
CA TRP A 22 6.57 22.33 -15.09
C TRP A 22 6.19 22.99 -16.42
N ASP A 23 7.00 22.73 -17.45
CA ASP A 23 6.60 23.00 -18.82
C ASP A 23 5.32 22.19 -19.14
N ARG A 24 4.31 22.89 -19.66
CA ARG A 24 3.00 22.31 -20.01
C ARG A 24 3.10 21.30 -21.14
N ARG A 25 4.17 21.33 -21.94
CA ARG A 25 4.44 20.40 -23.04
C ARG A 25 4.85 19.01 -22.56
N LEU A 26 5.35 18.89 -21.33
CA LEU A 26 5.70 17.60 -20.75
C LEU A 26 4.42 16.80 -20.48
N SER A 27 4.43 15.55 -20.91
CA SER A 27 3.45 14.55 -20.49
C SER A 27 3.52 14.33 -18.97
N LYS A 28 2.45 13.77 -18.40
CA LYS A 28 2.42 13.42 -16.97
C LYS A 28 3.52 12.40 -16.60
N GLU A 29 3.82 11.49 -17.53
CA GLU A 29 4.89 10.50 -17.41
C GLU A 29 6.26 11.18 -17.25
N GLU A 30 6.57 12.11 -18.14
CA GLU A 30 7.84 12.85 -18.11
C GLU A 30 7.98 13.67 -16.83
N LYS A 31 6.90 14.35 -16.39
CA LYS A 31 6.89 15.10 -15.12
C LYS A 31 7.18 14.18 -13.93
N ALA A 32 6.56 13.01 -13.88
CA ALA A 32 6.78 12.06 -12.79
C ALA A 32 8.21 11.53 -12.74
N GLN A 33 8.78 11.21 -13.89
CA GLN A 33 10.16 10.76 -13.99
C GLN A 33 11.13 11.85 -13.52
N LEU A 34 10.90 13.10 -13.91
CA LEU A 34 11.70 14.24 -13.45
C LEU A 34 11.60 14.41 -11.93
N VAL A 35 10.41 14.29 -11.36
CA VAL A 35 10.16 14.38 -9.91
C VAL A 35 10.88 13.24 -9.15
N ILE A 36 10.72 11.99 -9.60
CA ILE A 36 11.38 10.81 -9.04
C ILE A 36 12.91 11.00 -9.00
N ARG A 37 13.48 11.55 -10.07
CA ARG A 37 14.93 11.73 -10.18
C ARG A 37 15.44 12.92 -9.37
N ALA A 38 14.68 14.01 -9.33
CA ALA A 38 14.96 15.13 -8.44
C ALA A 38 15.01 14.64 -6.99
N HIS A 39 14.03 13.83 -6.58
CA HIS A 39 14.00 13.19 -5.26
C HIS A 39 15.25 12.34 -4.98
N ARG A 40 15.61 11.42 -5.89
CA ARG A 40 16.83 10.60 -5.74
C ARG A 40 18.08 11.47 -5.58
N LYS A 41 18.28 12.47 -6.45
CA LYS A 41 19.42 13.39 -6.37
C LYS A 41 19.42 14.22 -5.09
N MET A 42 18.25 14.58 -4.55
CA MET A 42 18.15 15.27 -3.25
C MET A 42 18.52 14.35 -2.09
N VAL A 43 18.07 13.09 -2.10
CA VAL A 43 18.42 12.09 -1.08
C VAL A 43 19.93 11.80 -1.11
N ASP A 44 20.48 11.52 -2.30
CA ASP A 44 21.91 11.19 -2.48
C ASP A 44 22.85 12.34 -2.10
N ARG A 45 22.39 13.60 -2.20
CA ARG A 45 23.18 14.81 -1.92
C ARG A 45 22.93 15.42 -0.54
N GLY A 46 22.13 14.80 0.33
CA GLY A 46 21.84 15.34 1.66
C GLY A 46 20.96 16.60 1.66
N ALA A 47 19.82 16.52 0.97
CA ALA A 47 18.66 17.44 1.03
C ALA A 47 18.84 18.92 0.60
N ALA A 48 20.05 19.43 0.35
CA ALA A 48 20.26 20.88 0.17
C ALA A 48 20.69 21.36 -1.23
N ALA A 49 20.98 20.47 -2.19
CA ALA A 49 21.51 20.91 -3.49
C ALA A 49 20.40 21.15 -4.52
N PRO A 50 20.26 22.36 -5.11
CA PRO A 50 19.38 22.57 -6.25
C PRO A 50 19.85 21.68 -7.41
N VAL A 51 18.95 20.84 -7.92
CA VAL A 51 19.22 19.97 -9.07
C VAL A 51 18.80 20.72 -10.33
N ALA A 52 19.74 20.96 -11.24
CA ALA A 52 19.45 21.61 -12.51
C ALA A 52 18.54 20.71 -13.37
N MET A 53 17.40 21.25 -13.80
CA MET A 53 16.37 20.51 -14.55
C MET A 53 16.90 19.89 -15.85
N HIS A 54 17.87 20.54 -16.49
CA HIS A 54 18.52 20.07 -17.72
C HIS A 54 19.25 18.72 -17.51
N ASP A 55 19.84 18.50 -16.34
CA ASP A 55 20.53 17.24 -16.01
C ASP A 55 19.56 16.09 -15.77
N LEU A 56 18.31 16.38 -15.38
CA LEU A 56 17.26 15.39 -15.19
C LEU A 56 16.65 14.93 -16.52
N MET A 57 16.65 15.81 -17.54
CA MET A 57 16.08 15.56 -18.87
C MET A 57 17.01 14.73 -19.78
N ARG A 58 18.34 14.85 -19.63
CA ARG A 58 19.32 14.13 -20.48
C ARG A 58 19.42 12.62 -20.19
N GLU A 59 18.93 12.17 -19.03
CA GLU A 59 19.05 10.78 -18.55
C GLU A 59 17.75 9.96 -18.76
N ALA A 60 16.78 10.46 -19.55
CA ALA A 60 15.35 10.04 -19.61
C ALA A 60 15.01 8.72 -20.34
N GLU A 61 15.72 7.62 -20.10
CA GLU A 61 15.46 6.34 -20.80
C GLU A 61 14.75 5.23 -19.97
N GLU A 62 14.57 5.37 -18.65
CA GLU A 62 13.94 4.29 -17.85
C GLU A 62 12.53 4.66 -17.35
N ARG A 63 11.54 3.85 -17.76
CA ARG A 63 10.10 4.03 -17.48
C ARG A 63 9.64 3.08 -16.37
N SER A 64 9.28 3.58 -15.19
CA SER A 64 8.46 2.80 -14.24
C SER A 64 7.71 3.69 -13.23
N TYR A 65 6.42 3.95 -13.46
CA TYR A 65 5.51 4.50 -12.45
C TYR A 65 4.12 3.84 -12.58
N LEU A 66 3.27 4.02 -11.57
CA LEU A 66 1.93 3.44 -11.52
C LEU A 66 0.91 4.57 -11.66
N ASP A 67 0.12 4.48 -12.72
CA ASP A 67 -1.04 5.33 -12.90
C ASP A 67 -2.24 4.71 -12.18
N LEU A 68 -2.60 5.27 -11.03
CA LEU A 68 -3.74 4.79 -10.21
C LEU A 68 -5.11 5.03 -10.85
N ARG A 69 -5.17 5.71 -11.99
CA ARG A 69 -6.43 5.94 -12.73
C ARG A 69 -6.94 4.67 -13.42
N ARG A 70 -6.13 3.61 -13.52
CA ARG A 70 -6.54 2.34 -14.10
C ARG A 70 -6.98 1.37 -12.99
N PRO A 71 -8.24 0.88 -12.99
CA PRO A 71 -8.68 -0.12 -12.03
C PRO A 71 -7.88 -1.41 -12.19
N GLN A 72 -7.16 -1.80 -11.13
CA GLN A 72 -6.38 -3.03 -11.07
C GLN A 72 -7.27 -4.13 -10.47
N HIS A 73 -8.19 -4.67 -11.27
CA HIS A 73 -9.07 -5.73 -10.81
C HIS A 73 -8.38 -7.08 -10.91
N VAL A 74 -8.30 -7.79 -9.77
CA VAL A 74 -7.89 -9.19 -9.74
C VAL A 74 -9.09 -10.01 -10.23
N ARG A 75 -8.85 -10.93 -11.18
CA ARG A 75 -9.93 -11.77 -11.68
C ARG A 75 -10.36 -12.74 -10.57
N PRO A 76 -11.67 -12.92 -10.31
CA PRO A 76 -12.17 -13.77 -9.23
C PRO A 76 -11.67 -15.22 -9.27
N ASP A 77 -11.38 -15.73 -10.46
CA ASP A 77 -10.93 -17.10 -10.78
C ASP A 77 -9.41 -17.31 -10.67
N THR A 78 -8.65 -16.28 -10.30
CA THR A 78 -7.19 -16.41 -10.12
C THR A 78 -6.91 -17.32 -8.93
N THR A 79 -6.28 -18.47 -9.11
CA THR A 79 -5.81 -19.26 -7.95
C THR A 79 -4.67 -18.52 -7.27
N LEU A 80 -4.76 -18.34 -5.95
CA LEU A 80 -3.73 -17.70 -5.15
C LEU A 80 -3.12 -18.71 -4.17
N TYR A 81 -1.87 -18.45 -3.79
CA TYR A 81 -1.08 -19.28 -2.92
C TYR A 81 -0.61 -18.47 -1.73
N LYS A 82 -0.68 -19.03 -0.53
CA LYS A 82 -0.03 -18.48 0.66
C LYS A 82 1.04 -19.44 1.12
N LYS A 83 2.28 -18.96 1.07
CA LYS A 83 3.46 -19.64 1.60
C LYS A 83 3.51 -19.39 3.11
N MET A 84 3.60 -20.46 3.89
CA MET A 84 3.60 -20.42 5.35
C MET A 84 4.34 -21.63 5.93
N LYS A 85 4.60 -21.60 7.23
CA LYS A 85 5.13 -22.77 7.92
C LYS A 85 4.05 -23.85 8.05
N ARG A 86 4.45 -25.11 8.01
CA ARG A 86 3.58 -26.28 8.18
C ARG A 86 2.73 -26.18 9.43
N GLU A 87 3.34 -25.81 10.56
CA GLU A 87 2.62 -25.62 11.83
C GLU A 87 1.44 -24.62 11.73
N HIS A 88 1.57 -23.57 10.91
CA HIS A 88 0.51 -22.59 10.73
C HIS A 88 -0.58 -23.11 9.78
N LEU A 89 -0.17 -23.88 8.77
CA LEU A 89 -1.10 -24.52 7.85
C LEU A 89 -1.96 -25.56 8.58
N ASP A 90 -1.33 -26.35 9.45
CA ASP A 90 -2.02 -27.39 10.21
C ASP A 90 -3.02 -26.79 11.19
N ARG A 91 -2.66 -25.72 11.93
CA ARG A 91 -3.62 -24.98 12.78
C ARG A 91 -4.74 -24.32 11.98
N PHE A 92 -4.45 -23.81 10.78
CA PHE A 92 -5.50 -23.31 9.89
C PHE A 92 -6.49 -24.41 9.50
N PHE A 93 -6.03 -25.61 9.15
CA PHE A 93 -6.94 -26.70 8.78
C PHE A 93 -7.62 -27.38 9.97
N ALA A 94 -7.00 -27.40 11.16
CA ALA A 94 -7.61 -27.91 12.37
C ALA A 94 -8.74 -26.99 12.86
N ASP A 95 -8.40 -25.72 13.09
CA ASP A 95 -9.25 -24.81 13.88
C ASP A 95 -9.67 -23.57 13.10
N GLY A 96 -9.09 -23.32 11.92
CA GLY A 96 -9.32 -22.08 11.17
C GLY A 96 -8.43 -20.93 11.62
N GLU A 97 -7.39 -21.20 12.41
CA GLU A 97 -6.48 -20.17 12.93
C GLU A 97 -5.66 -19.50 11.82
N MET A 98 -5.65 -18.17 11.82
CA MET A 98 -4.88 -17.37 10.88
C MET A 98 -4.30 -16.13 11.54
N LEU A 99 -3.02 -15.89 11.31
CA LEU A 99 -2.39 -14.63 11.69
C LEU A 99 -2.56 -13.61 10.56
N ILE A 100 -3.15 -12.47 10.89
CA ILE A 100 -3.16 -11.29 10.02
C ILE A 100 -2.35 -10.17 10.67
N SER A 101 -1.71 -9.31 9.87
CA SER A 101 -0.78 -8.30 10.37
C SER A 101 -0.89 -7.01 9.58
N THR A 102 -0.52 -5.90 10.21
CA THR A 102 -0.43 -4.58 9.59
C THR A 102 0.87 -4.46 8.77
N LEU A 103 0.95 -3.43 7.92
CA LEU A 103 2.19 -3.10 7.19
C LEU A 103 3.36 -2.75 8.11
N SER A 104 3.10 -2.17 9.29
CA SER A 104 4.17 -1.86 10.24
C SER A 104 4.88 -3.12 10.74
N VAL A 105 4.15 -4.23 10.88
CA VAL A 105 4.74 -5.53 11.21
C VAL A 105 5.61 -6.06 10.08
N TYR A 106 5.14 -6.02 8.83
CA TYR A 106 5.92 -6.54 7.71
C TYR A 106 7.26 -5.79 7.53
N ARG A 107 7.27 -4.47 7.78
CA ARG A 107 8.48 -3.65 7.80
C ARG A 107 9.50 -4.08 8.86
N SER A 108 9.05 -4.68 9.97
CA SER A 108 9.90 -5.04 11.10
C SER A 108 10.36 -6.50 11.08
N ILE A 109 10.00 -7.29 10.05
CA ILE A 109 10.43 -8.69 9.95
C ILE A 109 11.83 -8.71 9.33
N GLU A 110 12.83 -8.99 10.15
CA GLU A 110 14.21 -9.28 9.73
C GLU A 110 14.28 -10.67 9.07
N LYS A 111 13.86 -10.77 7.80
CA LYS A 111 14.04 -11.99 6.98
C LYS A 111 14.46 -11.59 5.58
N ALA A 112 15.67 -12.01 5.20
CA ALA A 112 16.38 -11.60 3.99
C ALA A 112 15.62 -11.70 2.64
N PRO A 113 14.59 -12.56 2.42
CA PRO A 113 13.80 -12.49 1.19
C PRO A 113 12.55 -11.59 1.27
N ILE A 114 12.09 -11.19 2.47
CA ILE A 114 10.82 -10.45 2.67
C ILE A 114 11.04 -9.04 3.20
N GLU A 115 12.22 -8.77 3.78
CA GLU A 115 12.53 -7.49 4.41
C GLU A 115 12.43 -6.36 3.41
N ASP A 116 11.34 -5.61 3.48
CA ASP A 116 11.15 -4.33 2.82
C ASP A 116 10.92 -3.25 3.88
N GLY A 117 11.99 -2.77 4.51
CA GLY A 117 11.90 -1.72 5.53
C GLY A 117 11.26 -0.42 5.02
N ALA A 118 11.26 -0.21 3.70
CA ALA A 118 10.61 0.92 3.03
C ALA A 118 9.18 0.60 2.56
N GLU A 119 8.60 -0.54 2.97
CA GLU A 119 7.25 -0.91 2.56
C GLU A 119 6.21 0.06 3.11
N GLY A 120 5.27 0.47 2.27
CA GLY A 120 4.30 1.50 2.62
C GLY A 120 4.87 2.92 2.62
N GLN A 121 6.17 3.12 2.34
CA GLN A 121 6.74 4.42 2.02
C GLN A 121 6.66 4.67 0.51
N PHE A 122 6.23 5.85 0.10
CA PHE A 122 6.12 6.22 -1.30
C PHE A 122 6.15 7.73 -1.49
N LEU A 123 6.49 8.13 -2.71
CA LEU A 123 6.41 9.48 -3.21
C LEU A 123 5.03 9.71 -3.82
N ALA A 124 4.20 10.52 -3.17
CA ALA A 124 2.98 11.03 -3.76
C ALA A 124 3.32 12.24 -4.63
N ILE A 125 2.97 12.15 -5.90
CA ILE A 125 3.09 13.23 -6.87
C ILE A 125 1.68 13.61 -7.27
N ALA A 126 1.40 14.90 -7.17
CA ALA A 126 0.07 15.38 -7.44
C ALA A 126 0.10 16.63 -8.31
N GLU A 127 -0.67 16.60 -9.39
CA GLU A 127 -0.70 17.68 -10.38
C GLU A 127 -1.94 18.55 -10.20
N GLY A 128 -1.74 19.86 -10.05
CA GLY A 128 -2.78 20.88 -10.11
C GLY A 128 -2.67 21.73 -11.37
N ALA A 129 -3.62 22.64 -11.57
CA ALA A 129 -3.70 23.47 -12.78
C ALA A 129 -2.45 24.33 -13.07
N SER A 130 -1.68 24.69 -12.04
CA SER A 130 -0.50 25.56 -12.16
C SER A 130 0.74 25.07 -11.39
N ARG A 131 0.62 23.99 -10.61
CA ARG A 131 1.67 23.51 -9.70
C ARG A 131 1.61 22.00 -9.59
N THR A 132 2.77 21.37 -9.41
CA THR A 132 2.87 19.98 -8.98
C THR A 132 3.44 19.94 -7.58
N PHE A 133 2.86 19.10 -6.74
CA PHE A 133 3.29 18.85 -5.39
C PHE A 133 3.91 17.47 -5.29
N MET A 134 4.97 17.39 -4.51
CA MET A 134 5.63 16.16 -4.13
C MET A 134 5.56 16.01 -2.62
N LEU A 135 5.20 14.82 -2.16
CA LEU A 135 5.11 14.46 -0.75
C LEU A 135 5.71 13.08 -0.56
N GLU A 136 6.69 12.95 0.32
CA GLU A 136 7.04 11.64 0.87
C GLU A 136 6.01 11.26 1.92
N ALA A 137 5.42 10.08 1.77
CA ALA A 137 4.33 9.61 2.60
C ALA A 137 4.58 8.17 3.05
N THR A 138 4.06 7.85 4.24
CA THR A 138 4.02 6.50 4.78
C THR A 138 2.57 6.10 4.98
N THR A 139 2.22 4.84 4.68
CA THR A 139 0.87 4.29 4.86
C THR A 139 0.85 3.02 5.71
N GLY A 140 -0.35 2.47 5.89
CA GLY A 140 -0.54 1.13 6.43
C GLY A 140 -0.85 1.08 7.91
N ALA A 141 -0.93 2.23 8.59
CA ALA A 141 -1.27 2.31 10.00
C ALA A 141 -2.69 1.79 10.26
N HIS A 142 -3.66 2.10 9.39
CA HIS A 142 -5.07 1.72 9.57
C HIS A 142 -5.49 0.53 8.70
N ALA A 143 -4.58 -0.41 8.41
CA ALA A 143 -4.94 -1.53 7.56
C ALA A 143 -4.27 -2.84 7.98
N PHE A 144 -5.07 -3.91 7.95
CA PHE A 144 -4.55 -5.27 7.93
C PHE A 144 -4.27 -5.73 6.50
N ILE A 145 -3.18 -6.47 6.33
CA ILE A 145 -2.76 -7.02 5.05
C ILE A 145 -2.56 -8.53 5.15
N TYR A 146 -3.20 -9.24 4.23
CA TYR A 146 -2.97 -10.65 3.97
C TYR A 146 -2.33 -10.84 2.59
N CYS A 147 -1.01 -11.05 2.58
CA CYS A 147 -0.22 -11.24 1.36
C CYS A 147 -0.32 -12.67 0.84
N MET A 148 -0.46 -12.84 -0.47
CA MET A 148 -0.50 -14.10 -1.22
C MET A 148 0.30 -13.92 -2.52
N THR A 149 0.42 -14.94 -3.34
CA THR A 149 1.07 -14.90 -4.65
C THR A 149 0.27 -15.71 -5.66
N ASN A 150 0.37 -15.41 -6.95
CA ASN A 150 -0.18 -16.27 -8.00
C ASN A 150 0.87 -17.25 -8.58
N ASP A 151 2.11 -17.21 -8.09
CA ASP A 151 3.16 -18.14 -8.49
C ASP A 151 3.24 -19.34 -7.52
N PRO A 152 2.84 -20.55 -7.94
CA PRO A 152 2.95 -21.75 -7.10
C PRO A 152 4.40 -22.11 -6.75
N ASN A 153 5.37 -21.68 -7.57
CA ASN A 153 6.79 -22.00 -7.42
C ASN A 153 7.57 -20.92 -6.66
N SER A 154 6.92 -19.84 -6.24
CA SER A 154 7.54 -18.81 -5.41
C SER A 154 8.16 -19.46 -4.16
N ALA A 155 9.48 -19.36 -4.06
CA ALA A 155 10.25 -19.85 -2.94
C ALA A 155 10.45 -18.68 -1.97
N PHE A 156 9.96 -18.86 -0.74
CA PHE A 156 10.27 -17.95 0.35
C PHE A 156 11.02 -18.77 1.40
N ASP A 157 12.24 -18.37 1.73
CA ASP A 157 13.07 -19.10 2.69
C ASP A 157 12.36 -19.23 4.05
N GLY A 158 12.40 -20.44 4.62
CA GLY A 158 11.78 -20.74 5.92
C GLY A 158 10.27 -21.00 5.89
N TYR A 159 9.68 -21.19 4.70
CA TYR A 159 8.32 -21.68 4.52
C TYR A 159 8.32 -23.04 3.80
N ASP A 160 7.66 -24.02 4.41
CA ASP A 160 7.66 -25.44 4.02
C ASP A 160 6.25 -25.97 3.72
N ALA A 161 5.28 -25.06 3.60
CA ALA A 161 3.89 -25.38 3.31
C ALA A 161 3.22 -24.31 2.43
N THR A 162 2.26 -24.75 1.62
CA THR A 162 1.50 -23.88 0.72
C THR A 162 0.00 -24.10 0.90
N LEU A 163 -0.71 -23.05 1.29
CA LEU A 163 -2.16 -22.96 1.23
C LEU A 163 -2.57 -22.52 -0.18
N VAL A 164 -3.42 -23.30 -0.84
CA VAL A 164 -3.98 -22.99 -2.16
C VAL A 164 -5.38 -22.42 -1.97
N ILE A 165 -5.65 -21.23 -2.50
CA ILE A 165 -6.92 -20.51 -2.38
C ILE A 165 -7.57 -20.50 -3.78
N LYS A 166 -8.63 -21.27 -3.94
CA LYS A 166 -9.30 -21.51 -5.24
C LYS A 166 -10.46 -20.53 -5.49
N ASP A 167 -11.09 -20.04 -4.42
CA ASP A 167 -12.13 -19.02 -4.47
C ASP A 167 -11.74 -17.83 -3.60
N ASN A 168 -11.12 -16.83 -4.23
CA ASN A 168 -10.65 -15.63 -3.54
C ASN A 168 -11.78 -14.81 -2.93
N ARG A 169 -12.97 -14.81 -3.57
CA ARG A 169 -14.09 -14.00 -3.11
C ARG A 169 -14.70 -14.63 -1.87
N GLY A 170 -14.95 -15.94 -1.91
CA GLY A 170 -15.41 -16.70 -0.76
C GLY A 170 -14.44 -16.60 0.42
N PHE A 171 -13.15 -16.81 0.15
CA PHE A 171 -12.10 -16.70 1.16
C PHE A 171 -12.02 -15.30 1.78
N MET A 172 -11.95 -14.24 0.97
CA MET A 172 -11.91 -12.86 1.44
C MET A 172 -13.14 -12.50 2.28
N ASN A 173 -14.34 -12.97 1.89
CA ASN A 173 -15.56 -12.73 2.65
C ASN A 173 -15.56 -13.45 4.00
N ALA A 174 -15.05 -14.68 4.07
CA ALA A 174 -14.91 -15.41 5.32
C ALA A 174 -13.96 -14.68 6.28
N LEU A 175 -12.78 -14.27 5.79
CA LEU A 175 -11.83 -13.48 6.59
C LEU A 175 -12.43 -12.14 7.04
N HIS A 176 -13.13 -11.43 6.15
CA HIS A 176 -13.77 -10.16 6.49
C HIS A 176 -14.76 -10.32 7.65
N THR A 177 -15.62 -11.34 7.60
CA THR A 177 -16.59 -11.60 8.67
C THR A 177 -15.89 -11.89 10.00
N ALA A 178 -14.94 -12.83 10.01
CA ALA A 178 -14.22 -13.21 11.23
C ALA A 178 -13.46 -12.02 11.83
N LEU A 179 -12.71 -11.28 11.00
CA LEU A 179 -11.94 -10.13 11.43
C LEU A 179 -12.83 -8.97 11.92
N ARG A 180 -13.93 -8.68 11.22
CA ARG A 180 -14.88 -7.63 11.60
C ARG A 180 -15.49 -7.93 12.97
N ASP A 181 -15.93 -9.16 13.19
CA ASP A 181 -16.61 -9.54 14.43
C ASP A 181 -15.63 -9.47 15.61
N GLN A 182 -14.41 -9.97 15.45
CA GLN A 182 -13.36 -9.86 16.47
C GLN A 182 -12.97 -8.40 16.76
N LEU A 183 -12.66 -7.60 15.73
CA LEU A 183 -12.25 -6.20 15.91
C LEU A 183 -13.34 -5.35 16.57
N ARG A 184 -14.59 -5.54 16.17
CA ARG A 184 -15.71 -4.81 16.75
C ARG A 184 -15.90 -5.17 18.22
N ASN A 185 -15.82 -6.45 18.57
CA ASN A 185 -16.09 -6.92 19.92
C ASN A 185 -14.94 -6.64 20.89
N GLU A 186 -13.68 -6.79 20.45
CA GLU A 186 -12.50 -6.69 21.32
C GLU A 186 -11.87 -5.29 21.31
N HIS A 187 -12.04 -4.53 20.23
CA HIS A 187 -11.32 -3.25 20.04
C HIS A 187 -12.23 -2.06 19.71
N GLY A 188 -13.53 -2.28 19.44
CA GLY A 188 -14.44 -1.21 19.01
C GLY A 188 -14.10 -0.63 17.63
N ILE A 189 -13.35 -1.38 16.80
CA ILE A 189 -12.87 -0.94 15.48
C ILE A 189 -13.79 -1.50 14.39
N SER A 190 -14.11 -0.68 13.38
CA SER A 190 -14.84 -1.11 12.17
C SER A 190 -13.92 -1.22 10.96
N ILE A 191 -14.29 -2.10 10.02
CA ILE A 191 -13.65 -2.20 8.71
C ILE A 191 -14.51 -1.40 7.72
N ASP A 192 -13.93 -0.35 7.16
CA ASP A 192 -14.60 0.56 6.23
C ASP A 192 -14.58 0.01 4.80
N LYS A 193 -13.51 -0.73 4.45
CA LYS A 193 -13.31 -1.22 3.10
C LYS A 193 -12.45 -2.47 3.07
N VAL A 194 -12.82 -3.40 2.18
CA VAL A 194 -12.02 -4.59 1.87
C VAL A 194 -11.68 -4.59 0.38
N MET A 195 -10.45 -4.92 0.04
CA MET A 195 -10.02 -5.01 -1.36
C MET A 195 -9.02 -6.14 -1.58
N LEU A 196 -9.15 -6.81 -2.72
CA LEU A 196 -8.13 -7.70 -3.28
C LEU A 196 -7.41 -6.99 -4.42
N ARG A 197 -6.08 -6.92 -4.35
CA ARG A 197 -5.24 -6.22 -5.32
C ARG A 197 -3.93 -6.96 -5.60
N ARG A 198 -3.41 -6.78 -6.80
CA ARG A 198 -2.05 -7.19 -7.16
C ARG A 198 -1.06 -6.10 -6.78
N CYS A 199 0.13 -6.47 -6.33
CA CYS A 199 1.23 -5.54 -6.09
C CYS A 199 1.82 -4.98 -7.39
N HIS A 200 2.38 -3.78 -7.29
CA HIS A 200 3.03 -3.03 -8.34
C HIS A 200 4.48 -2.80 -7.99
N TYR A 201 5.33 -3.16 -8.93
CA TYR A 201 6.78 -3.22 -8.74
C TYR A 201 7.46 -2.07 -9.47
N GLN A 202 8.13 -1.21 -8.72
CA GLN A 202 8.76 0.00 -9.25
C GLN A 202 10.14 0.21 -8.64
N PHE A 203 11.09 0.78 -9.38
CA PHE A 203 12.38 1.18 -8.80
C PHE A 203 12.24 2.39 -7.87
N THR A 204 11.28 3.26 -8.16
CA THR A 204 10.88 4.35 -7.26
C THR A 204 9.42 4.17 -6.95
N ARG A 205 9.11 4.02 -5.66
CA ARG A 205 7.75 3.88 -5.16
C ARG A 205 7.03 5.22 -5.33
N ALA A 206 6.45 5.45 -6.49
CA ALA A 206 5.79 6.71 -6.81
C ALA A 206 4.33 6.47 -7.20
N VAL A 207 3.46 7.24 -6.57
CA VAL A 207 2.04 7.34 -6.86
C VAL A 207 1.81 8.67 -7.55
N ILE A 208 1.11 8.65 -8.69
CA ILE A 208 0.65 9.87 -9.33
C ILE A 208 -0.87 9.92 -9.29
N GLY A 209 -1.40 11.06 -8.90
CA GLY A 209 -2.83 11.35 -9.01
C GLY A 209 -3.10 12.80 -9.38
N ASP A 210 -4.36 13.08 -9.72
CA ASP A 210 -4.82 14.44 -9.97
C ASP A 210 -5.15 15.13 -8.65
N LEU A 211 -4.63 16.33 -8.44
CA LEU A 211 -5.01 17.12 -7.28
C LEU A 211 -6.47 17.53 -7.40
N ASN A 212 -7.26 17.18 -6.39
CA ASN A 212 -8.52 17.84 -6.18
C ASN A 212 -8.24 19.31 -5.77
N PRO A 213 -8.56 20.33 -6.59
CA PRO A 213 -8.25 21.72 -6.26
C PRO A 213 -8.94 22.21 -4.99
N ALA A 214 -10.06 21.58 -4.61
CA ALA A 214 -10.78 21.86 -3.37
C ALA A 214 -10.05 21.32 -2.12
N ALA A 215 -9.12 20.38 -2.28
CA ALA A 215 -8.40 19.73 -1.18
C ALA A 215 -7.29 20.61 -0.55
N PHE A 216 -6.89 21.71 -1.19
CA PHE A 216 -5.85 22.60 -0.69
C PHE A 216 -6.34 23.76 0.15
N ARG A 217 -7.66 23.96 0.24
CA ARG A 217 -8.21 25.04 1.04
C ARG A 217 -8.35 24.54 2.47
N HIS A 218 -7.52 25.04 3.39
CA HIS A 218 -7.81 24.84 4.81
C HIS A 218 -9.20 25.45 5.09
N PRO A 219 -10.14 24.70 5.69
CA PRO A 219 -11.53 25.13 5.86
C PRO A 219 -11.63 26.49 6.57
N ASP A 220 -10.73 26.72 7.53
CA ASP A 220 -10.69 27.97 8.32
C ASP A 220 -9.62 28.97 7.84
N ASN A 221 -8.82 28.65 6.82
CA ASN A 221 -7.73 29.53 6.38
C ASN A 221 -7.39 29.33 4.88
N PRO A 222 -8.08 30.02 3.95
CA PRO A 222 -7.88 29.82 2.51
C PRO A 222 -6.47 30.14 1.99
N GLY A 223 -5.59 30.75 2.80
CA GLY A 223 -4.17 30.96 2.49
C GLY A 223 -3.23 29.82 2.93
N LYS A 224 -3.72 28.85 3.72
CA LYS A 224 -2.95 27.68 4.16
C LYS A 224 -3.36 26.43 3.38
N ILE A 225 -2.36 25.72 2.90
CA ILE A 225 -2.49 24.40 2.28
C ILE A 225 -2.72 23.37 3.39
N SER A 226 -3.95 22.85 3.49
CA SER A 226 -4.22 21.67 4.32
C SER A 226 -3.93 20.41 3.50
N LEU A 227 -2.75 19.81 3.69
CA LEU A 227 -2.43 18.49 3.13
C LEU A 227 -3.11 17.36 3.92
N TRP A 228 -3.98 17.66 4.89
CA TRP A 228 -4.29 16.73 5.98
C TRP A 228 -5.45 15.77 5.67
N SER A 229 -6.58 16.26 5.14
CA SER A 229 -7.82 15.46 5.10
C SER A 229 -8.13 14.82 3.74
N ARG A 230 -7.47 15.25 2.65
CA ARG A 230 -7.82 14.82 1.28
C ARG A 230 -6.64 14.50 0.35
N SER A 231 -5.41 14.71 0.79
CA SER A 231 -4.24 14.03 0.18
C SER A 231 -4.40 12.50 0.23
N ALA A 232 -5.17 12.01 1.20
CA ALA A 232 -5.62 10.63 1.33
C ALA A 232 -6.38 10.08 0.11
N GLU A 233 -7.03 10.92 -0.71
CA GLU A 233 -7.77 10.48 -1.92
C GLU A 233 -6.82 10.16 -3.09
N LEU A 234 -5.75 10.95 -3.27
CA LEU A 234 -4.71 10.72 -4.29
C LEU A 234 -4.00 9.38 -4.11
N VAL A 235 -3.90 8.97 -2.85
CA VAL A 235 -3.09 7.87 -2.36
C VAL A 235 -3.92 6.58 -2.21
N HIS A 236 -5.24 6.70 -2.25
CA HIS A 236 -6.18 5.84 -1.52
C HIS A 236 -6.16 4.33 -1.88
N ASN A 237 -5.69 3.97 -3.07
CA ASN A 237 -5.68 2.56 -3.50
C ASN A 237 -4.27 2.01 -3.82
N GLY A 238 -3.31 2.87 -4.19
CA GLY A 238 -1.97 2.44 -4.59
C GLY A 238 -1.02 2.19 -3.42
N GLN A 239 -1.24 2.92 -2.32
CA GLN A 239 -0.31 2.96 -1.18
C GLN A 239 -0.05 1.59 -0.55
N PHE A 240 -1.05 0.70 -0.57
CA PHE A 240 -0.95 -0.62 0.06
C PHE A 240 -0.35 -1.68 -0.85
N VAL A 241 -0.07 -1.36 -2.12
CA VAL A 241 0.27 -2.35 -3.15
C VAL A 241 1.54 -2.01 -3.90
N ILE A 242 2.25 -0.93 -3.56
CA ILE A 242 3.51 -0.59 -4.21
C ILE A 242 4.68 -1.25 -3.47
N LYS A 243 5.49 -2.01 -4.21
CA LYS A 243 6.74 -2.65 -3.75
C LYS A 243 7.90 -2.21 -4.64
N HIS A 244 9.12 -2.34 -4.12
CA HIS A 244 10.31 -2.13 -4.96
C HIS A 244 10.41 -3.20 -6.04
N LYS A 245 10.97 -2.85 -7.21
CA LYS A 245 11.14 -3.75 -8.36
C LYS A 245 11.88 -5.04 -8.04
N LYS A 246 12.81 -5.00 -7.08
CA LYS A 246 13.58 -6.17 -6.60
C LYS A 246 12.74 -7.30 -5.98
N TYR A 247 11.45 -7.07 -5.73
CA TYR A 247 10.50 -8.06 -5.20
C TYR A 247 9.51 -8.57 -6.26
N GLU A 248 9.70 -8.22 -7.54
CA GLU A 248 8.74 -8.56 -8.60
C GLU A 248 8.52 -10.07 -8.76
N GLN A 249 9.55 -10.87 -8.48
CA GLN A 249 9.47 -12.33 -8.45
C GLN A 249 8.45 -12.87 -7.45
N ASP A 250 8.09 -12.11 -6.41
CA ASP A 250 7.09 -12.54 -5.42
C ASP A 250 5.69 -12.64 -6.06
N SER A 251 5.45 -11.88 -7.14
CA SER A 251 4.15 -11.74 -7.82
C SER A 251 2.98 -11.64 -6.84
N GLU A 252 3.12 -10.72 -5.89
CA GLU A 252 2.32 -10.63 -4.68
C GLU A 252 0.93 -10.06 -4.93
N TYR A 253 -0.04 -10.58 -4.18
CA TYR A 253 -1.41 -10.13 -4.08
C TYR A 253 -1.74 -9.84 -2.62
N ARG A 254 -2.60 -8.86 -2.36
CA ARG A 254 -2.99 -8.45 -1.02
C ARG A 254 -4.49 -8.40 -0.89
N ILE A 255 -5.01 -9.05 0.15
CA ILE A 255 -6.28 -8.64 0.74
C ILE A 255 -5.96 -7.56 1.77
N ILE A 256 -6.62 -6.41 1.62
CA ILE A 256 -6.41 -5.23 2.46
C ILE A 256 -7.74 -4.92 3.14
N PHE A 257 -7.72 -4.87 4.46
CA PHE A 257 -8.85 -4.48 5.30
C PHE A 257 -8.55 -3.12 5.91
N ILE A 258 -9.21 -2.07 5.43
CA ILE A 258 -9.04 -0.70 5.89
C ILE A 258 -9.97 -0.48 7.08
N CYS A 259 -9.40 -0.03 8.19
CA CYS A 259 -10.09 0.21 9.45
C CYS A 259 -10.35 1.71 9.67
N ASN A 260 -11.37 2.01 10.47
CA ASN A 260 -11.71 3.39 10.86
C ASN A 260 -10.77 3.96 11.96
N ALA A 261 -9.91 3.12 12.52
CA ALA A 261 -8.92 3.44 13.54
C ALA A 261 -7.67 2.55 13.36
N GLU A 262 -6.59 2.83 14.07
CA GLU A 262 -5.39 1.98 14.06
C GLU A 262 -5.66 0.64 14.76
N PRO A 263 -5.62 -0.50 14.03
CA PRO A 263 -5.82 -1.81 14.63
C PRO A 263 -4.56 -2.29 15.35
N PRO A 264 -4.67 -3.34 16.20
CA PRO A 264 -3.48 -3.97 16.77
C PRO A 264 -2.53 -4.45 15.67
N PRO A 265 -1.19 -4.42 15.88
CA PRO A 265 -0.22 -4.75 14.84
C PRO A 265 -0.39 -6.16 14.25
N ARG A 266 -0.82 -7.10 15.08
CA ARG A 266 -1.10 -8.49 14.70
C ARG A 266 -2.39 -8.95 15.36
N LEU A 267 -3.14 -9.78 14.66
CA LEU A 267 -4.32 -10.43 15.20
C LEU A 267 -4.35 -11.90 14.77
N LEU A 268 -4.48 -12.80 15.73
CA LEU A 268 -4.81 -14.19 15.47
C LEU A 268 -6.33 -14.28 15.40
N ILE A 269 -6.86 -14.60 14.22
CA ILE A 269 -8.30 -14.78 14.00
C ILE A 269 -8.61 -16.27 13.87
N CYS A 270 -9.81 -16.67 14.27
CA CYS A 270 -10.36 -18.00 14.04
C CYS A 270 -11.42 -17.90 12.94
N CYS A 271 -11.17 -18.54 11.79
CA CYS A 271 -12.04 -18.49 10.61
C CYS A 271 -12.19 -19.89 9.98
N PRO A 272 -12.90 -20.82 10.63
CA PRO A 272 -13.05 -22.18 10.13
C PRO A 272 -13.77 -22.24 8.78
N GLU A 273 -14.63 -21.26 8.45
CA GLU A 273 -15.33 -21.17 7.17
C GLU A 273 -14.39 -20.91 6.00
N ALA A 274 -13.21 -20.32 6.21
CA ALA A 274 -12.25 -20.05 5.15
C ALA A 274 -11.67 -21.35 4.54
N ARG A 275 -11.65 -22.45 5.31
CA ARG A 275 -11.11 -23.75 4.89
C ARG A 275 -11.78 -24.30 3.64
N ARG A 276 -13.09 -24.08 3.45
CA ARG A 276 -13.85 -24.61 2.29
C ARG A 276 -13.40 -24.03 0.95
N PHE A 277 -12.68 -22.90 0.97
CA PHE A 277 -12.16 -22.23 -0.22
C PHE A 277 -10.70 -22.61 -0.50
N CYS A 278 -10.13 -23.48 0.32
CA CYS A 278 -8.71 -23.76 0.34
C CYS A 278 -8.40 -25.26 0.20
N SER A 279 -7.18 -25.55 -0.25
CA SER A 279 -6.58 -26.90 -0.19
C SER A 279 -5.09 -26.81 0.14
N VAL A 280 -4.49 -27.94 0.52
CA VAL A 280 -3.04 -28.07 0.68
C VAL A 280 -2.41 -28.38 -0.68
N SER A 281 -1.30 -27.71 -1.03
CA SER A 281 -0.40 -28.22 -2.07
C SER A 281 0.60 -29.16 -1.41
N THR A 282 0.63 -30.40 -1.85
CA THR A 282 1.70 -31.37 -1.54
C THR A 282 2.98 -30.98 -2.25
#